data_AF-A0A4Y2SGZ2-F1
#
_entry.id   AF-A0A4Y2SGZ2-F1
#
_cell.length_a   1.000
_cell.length_b   1.000
_cell.length_c   1.000
_cell.angle_alpha   90.00
_cell.angle_beta   90.00
_cell.angle_gamma   90.00
#
_symmetry.space_group_name_H-M   'P 1'
#
loop_
_entity.id
_entity.type
_entity.pdbx_description
1 polymer ?
#
loop_
_entity_poly.entity_id
_entity_poly.type
_entity_poly.pdbx_seq_one_letter_code
_entity_poly.pdbx_strand_id
1 'polypeptide(L)'
;MDFPAFNPDRNPIESMLGKALRSARSRSATVNEVKEFFYLAEVSVGLTWVKAHASDPGNELVDQQAKLATAEGEKLEIPTPYSCVKFKIEKNLMNDWKETWNDYDFESGKRSRDFVHKMNRKFLVFSKYLIFLLTGHGPFPYYLNRFKKLNSSYFPGGSIGNFDHYVFRRQYTKDFHLKEPIAAHRQA
;
A
#
# COMPACT_ATOMS: atom_id res chain seq x y z
N MET A 1 -11.25 21.54 28.26
CA MET A 1 -12.08 20.61 29.04
C MET A 1 -11.59 19.21 28.78
N ASP A 2 -11.16 18.50 29.83
CA ASP A 2 -10.77 17.10 29.72
C ASP A 2 -12.02 16.22 29.72
N PHE A 3 -12.21 15.49 28.63
CA PHE A 3 -13.23 14.46 28.54
C PHE A 3 -12.78 13.22 29.34
N PRO A 4 -13.71 12.45 29.92
CA PRO A 4 -13.38 11.31 30.78
C PRO A 4 -12.52 10.25 30.05
N ALA A 5 -11.67 9.58 30.83
CA ALA A 5 -10.65 8.67 30.36
C ALA A 5 -11.19 7.50 29.49
N PHE A 6 -10.35 7.08 28.55
CA PHE A 6 -10.60 6.04 27.55
C PHE A 6 -10.86 4.68 28.20
N ASN A 7 -12.05 4.11 27.96
CA ASN A 7 -12.34 2.71 28.26
C ASN A 7 -12.07 1.85 26.99
N PRO A 8 -11.11 0.91 27.03
CA PRO A 8 -10.72 0.09 25.88
C PRO A 8 -11.78 -0.92 25.42
N ASP A 9 -12.84 -1.16 26.19
CA ASP A 9 -13.89 -2.14 25.86
C ASP A 9 -15.05 -1.57 25.01
N ARG A 10 -14.99 -0.30 24.59
CA ARG A 10 -16.04 0.32 23.75
C ARG A 10 -15.91 -0.06 22.27
N ASN A 11 -17.06 -0.16 21.60
CA ASN A 11 -17.19 -0.42 20.17
C ASN A 11 -16.23 0.49 19.36
N PRO A 12 -15.47 -0.05 18.37
CA PRO A 12 -14.52 0.72 17.56
C PRO A 12 -15.10 1.99 16.92
N ILE A 13 -16.40 1.98 16.59
CA ILE A 13 -17.11 3.11 15.98
C ILE A 13 -17.35 4.22 17.00
N GLU A 14 -17.78 3.88 18.23
CA GLU A 14 -17.89 4.86 19.32
C GLU A 14 -16.52 5.48 19.65
N SER A 15 -15.47 4.66 19.60
CA SER A 15 -14.09 5.11 19.80
C SER A 15 -13.65 6.12 18.73
N MET A 16 -14.00 5.91 17.46
CA MET A 16 -13.70 6.85 16.37
C MET A 16 -14.51 8.14 16.46
N LEU A 17 -15.83 8.05 16.66
CA LEU A 17 -16.71 9.20 16.75
C LEU A 17 -16.35 10.09 17.96
N GLY A 18 -16.12 9.47 19.11
CA GLY A 18 -15.66 10.17 20.30
C GLY A 18 -14.32 10.87 20.10
N LYS A 19 -13.36 10.25 19.40
CA LYS A 19 -12.08 10.91 19.06
C LYS A 19 -12.27 12.11 18.12
N ALA A 20 -13.15 11.99 17.13
CA ALA A 20 -13.45 13.07 16.19
C ALA A 20 -14.08 14.28 16.90
N LEU A 21 -15.04 14.06 17.80
CA LEU A 21 -15.70 15.12 18.57
C LEU A 21 -14.79 15.74 19.65
N ARG A 22 -13.85 14.99 20.21
CA ARG A 22 -12.85 15.53 21.17
C ARG A 22 -11.73 16.33 20.52
N SER A 23 -11.57 16.26 19.20
CA SER A 23 -10.53 17.02 18.51
C SER A 23 -10.73 18.53 18.70
N ALA A 24 -9.67 19.28 19.03
CA ALA A 24 -9.81 20.72 19.30
C ALA A 24 -10.25 21.53 18.05
N ARG A 25 -9.82 21.12 16.85
CA ARG A 25 -10.25 21.70 15.57
C ARG A 25 -10.40 20.61 14.52
N SER A 26 -11.63 20.36 14.08
CA SER A 26 -11.88 19.48 12.94
C SER A 26 -11.79 20.28 11.65
N ARG A 27 -11.29 19.65 10.58
CA ARG A 27 -11.34 20.22 9.21
C ARG A 27 -12.74 20.15 8.59
N SER A 28 -13.65 19.38 9.18
CA SER A 28 -15.04 19.26 8.71
C SER A 28 -15.90 20.33 9.38
N ALA A 29 -16.57 21.15 8.56
CA ALA A 29 -17.55 22.14 9.01
C ALA A 29 -18.69 21.49 9.80
N THR A 30 -19.26 20.41 9.28
CA THR A 30 -20.31 19.62 9.94
C THR A 30 -19.90 19.13 11.32
N VAL A 31 -18.66 18.65 11.50
CA VAL A 31 -18.18 18.21 12.82
C VAL A 31 -18.08 19.39 13.80
N ASN A 32 -17.73 20.58 13.32
CA ASN A 32 -17.68 21.77 14.18
C ASN A 32 -19.08 22.28 14.51
N GLU A 33 -20.03 22.26 13.57
CA GLU A 33 -21.44 22.57 13.83
C GLU A 33 -22.04 21.63 14.89
N VAL A 34 -21.82 20.32 14.76
CA VAL A 34 -22.26 19.34 15.76
C VAL A 34 -21.67 19.67 17.13
N LYS A 35 -20.38 20.04 17.22
CA LYS A 35 -19.77 20.44 18.51
C LYS A 35 -20.44 21.67 19.12
N GLU A 36 -20.77 22.68 18.32
CA GLU A 36 -21.51 23.86 18.80
C GLU A 36 -22.89 23.47 19.34
N PHE A 37 -23.63 22.59 18.66
CA PHE A 37 -24.90 22.07 19.19
C PHE A 37 -24.73 21.36 20.54
N PHE A 38 -23.70 20.51 20.67
CA PHE A 38 -23.41 19.83 21.94
C PHE A 38 -22.99 20.81 23.05
N TYR A 39 -22.28 21.89 22.70
CA TYR A 39 -21.89 22.95 23.63
C TYR A 39 -23.12 23.74 24.11
N LEU A 40 -23.99 24.16 23.19
CA LEU A 40 -25.23 24.88 23.49
C LEU A 40 -26.22 24.04 24.31
N ALA A 41 -26.18 22.72 24.17
CA ALA A 41 -27.01 21.81 24.95
C ALA A 41 -26.52 21.59 26.40
N GLU A 42 -25.47 22.29 26.84
CA GLU A 42 -24.94 22.26 28.22
C GLU A 42 -24.77 20.84 28.80
N VAL A 43 -24.34 19.86 27.99
CA VAL A 43 -24.09 18.46 28.41
C VAL A 43 -25.36 17.63 28.70
N SER A 44 -26.55 18.12 28.36
CA SER A 44 -27.81 17.36 28.52
C SER A 44 -28.02 16.22 27.52
N VAL A 45 -27.13 16.07 26.53
CA VAL A 45 -27.24 15.09 25.45
C VAL A 45 -26.22 13.97 25.65
N GLY A 46 -26.71 12.74 25.82
CA GLY A 46 -25.91 11.52 25.80
C GLY A 46 -25.82 10.94 24.38
N LEU A 47 -24.66 10.38 24.02
CA LEU A 47 -24.48 9.70 22.74
C LEU A 47 -24.14 8.22 22.98
N THR A 48 -24.94 7.34 22.37
CA THR A 48 -24.85 5.89 22.53
C THR A 48 -24.93 5.24 21.17
N TRP A 49 -24.12 4.21 20.93
CA TRP A 49 -24.24 3.41 19.72
C TRP A 49 -25.35 2.38 19.85
N VAL A 50 -26.18 2.28 18.81
CA VAL A 50 -27.22 1.26 18.67
C VAL A 50 -26.95 0.47 17.39
N LYS A 51 -27.14 -0.84 17.46
CA LYS A 51 -26.94 -1.73 16.31
C LYS A 51 -28.04 -1.49 15.26
N ALA A 52 -27.64 -1.36 14.00
CA ALA A 52 -28.57 -1.31 12.88
C ALA A 52 -29.33 -2.64 12.71
N HIS A 53 -30.59 -2.56 12.26
CA HIS A 53 -31.46 -3.72 11.99
C HIS A 53 -31.65 -4.67 13.18
N ALA A 54 -31.75 -4.09 14.38
CA ALA A 54 -31.97 -4.83 15.62
C ALA A 54 -33.44 -4.75 16.11
N SER A 55 -34.38 -4.38 15.24
CA SER A 55 -35.80 -4.23 15.60
C SER A 55 -36.07 -3.18 16.68
N ASP A 56 -35.19 -2.17 16.78
CA ASP A 56 -35.47 -0.97 17.56
C ASP A 56 -36.36 -0.02 16.72
N PRO A 57 -37.60 0.26 17.16
CA PRO A 57 -38.56 1.01 16.33
C PRO A 57 -38.08 2.43 15.97
N GLY A 58 -37.34 3.08 16.88
CA GLY A 58 -36.82 4.42 16.64
C GLY A 58 -35.71 4.42 15.59
N ASN A 59 -34.75 3.51 15.71
CA ASN A 59 -33.64 3.37 14.76
C ASN A 59 -34.12 2.93 13.37
N GLU A 60 -35.11 2.03 13.31
CA GLU A 60 -35.70 1.59 12.05
C GLU A 60 -36.47 2.71 11.36
N LEU A 61 -37.21 3.53 12.11
CA LEU A 61 -37.90 4.70 11.55
C LEU A 61 -36.90 5.73 10.99
N VAL A 62 -35.80 6.00 11.70
CA VAL A 62 -34.74 6.90 11.22
C VAL A 62 -34.07 6.37 9.95
N ASP A 63 -33.79 5.06 9.88
CA ASP A 63 -33.22 4.42 8.69
C ASP A 63 -34.19 4.48 7.49
N GLN A 64 -35.48 4.24 7.72
CA GLN A 64 -36.52 4.41 6.71
C GLN A 64 -36.56 5.84 6.19
N GLN A 65 -36.49 6.84 7.07
CA GLN A 65 -36.48 8.24 6.63
C GLN A 65 -35.20 8.64 5.92
N ALA A 66 -34.04 8.15 6.34
CA ALA A 66 -32.79 8.39 5.62
C ALA A 66 -32.84 7.78 4.20
N LYS A 67 -33.46 6.62 4.03
CA LYS A 67 -33.69 6.00 2.71
C LYS A 67 -34.63 6.84 1.84
N LEU A 68 -35.75 7.31 2.40
CA LEU A 68 -36.68 8.19 1.69
C LEU A 68 -36.00 9.49 1.28
N ALA A 69 -35.25 10.13 2.18
CA ALA A 69 -34.46 11.32 1.87
C ALA A 69 -33.41 11.07 0.78
N THR A 70 -32.83 9.86 0.69
CA THR A 70 -31.88 9.52 -0.38
C THR A 70 -32.59 9.30 -1.73
N ALA A 71 -33.85 8.83 -1.71
CA ALA A 71 -34.63 8.56 -2.91
C ALA A 71 -35.33 9.81 -3.48
N GLU A 72 -35.87 10.65 -2.60
CA GLU A 72 -36.73 11.79 -2.94
C GLU A 72 -36.05 13.15 -2.72
N GLY A 73 -34.95 13.18 -1.96
CA GLY A 73 -34.27 14.41 -1.60
C GLY A 73 -33.46 15.03 -2.72
N GLU A 74 -33.08 16.29 -2.52
CA GLU A 74 -32.20 17.00 -3.43
C GLU A 74 -30.80 16.38 -3.44
N LYS A 75 -30.28 16.11 -4.64
CA LYS A 75 -28.94 15.55 -4.79
C LYS A 75 -27.90 16.62 -4.48
N LEU A 76 -27.31 16.54 -3.30
CA LEU A 76 -26.14 17.34 -2.95
C LEU A 76 -24.92 16.84 -3.75
N GLU A 77 -24.37 17.70 -4.61
CA GLU A 77 -23.10 17.43 -5.29
C GLU A 77 -21.95 17.57 -4.31
N ILE A 78 -21.66 16.48 -3.58
CA ILE A 78 -20.48 16.40 -2.73
C ILE A 78 -19.27 16.17 -3.64
N PRO A 79 -18.25 17.06 -3.62
CA PRO A 79 -17.03 16.86 -4.37
C PRO A 79 -16.39 15.52 -4.03
N THR A 80 -15.85 14.83 -5.04
CA THR A 80 -15.20 13.54 -4.81
C THR A 80 -14.08 13.72 -3.80
N PRO A 81 -14.08 12.95 -2.69
CA PRO A 81 -13.03 13.07 -1.69
C PRO A 81 -11.65 12.85 -2.31
N TYR A 82 -10.65 13.63 -1.89
CA TYR A 82 -9.27 13.48 -2.35
C TYR A 82 -8.77 12.03 -2.20
N SER A 83 -9.15 11.35 -1.12
CA SER A 83 -8.83 9.94 -0.89
C SER A 83 -9.37 9.01 -1.98
N CYS A 84 -10.57 9.28 -2.50
CA CYS A 84 -11.18 8.50 -3.59
C CYS A 84 -10.44 8.74 -4.91
N VAL A 85 -10.12 10.00 -5.22
CA VAL A 85 -9.33 10.34 -6.42
C VAL A 85 -7.95 9.68 -6.35
N LYS A 86 -7.24 9.84 -5.23
CA LYS A 86 -5.94 9.22 -4.97
C LYS A 86 -6.00 7.71 -5.12
N PHE A 87 -7.01 7.06 -4.53
CA PHE A 87 -7.20 5.62 -4.65
C PHE A 87 -7.38 5.17 -6.11
N LYS A 88 -8.21 5.88 -6.89
CA LYS A 88 -8.42 5.58 -8.32
C LYS A 88 -7.12 5.71 -9.12
N ILE A 89 -6.38 6.81 -8.94
CA ILE A 89 -5.10 7.04 -9.62
C ILE A 89 -4.11 5.92 -9.28
N GLU A 90 -3.92 5.63 -7.99
CA GLU A 90 -2.99 4.59 -7.56
C GLU A 90 -3.42 3.20 -8.03
N LYS A 91 -4.72 2.93 -8.15
CA LYS A 91 -5.24 1.66 -8.66
C LYS A 91 -4.94 1.51 -10.14
N ASN A 92 -5.19 2.55 -10.94
CA ASN A 92 -4.92 2.53 -12.37
C ASN A 92 -3.43 2.39 -12.63
N LEU A 93 -2.59 3.21 -11.99
CA LEU A 93 -1.13 3.13 -12.13
C LEU A 93 -0.60 1.72 -11.81
N MET A 94 -1.15 1.05 -10.78
CA MET A 94 -0.74 -0.31 -10.45
C MET A 94 -1.18 -1.35 -11.47
N ASN A 95 -2.26 -1.12 -12.21
CA ASN A 95 -2.71 -2.03 -13.25
C ASN A 95 -1.81 -1.86 -14.48
N ASP A 96 -1.63 -0.62 -14.96
CA ASP A 96 -0.77 -0.31 -16.11
C ASP A 96 0.66 -0.84 -15.88
N TRP A 97 1.18 -0.66 -14.66
CA TRP A 97 2.50 -1.14 -14.28
C TRP A 97 2.60 -2.67 -14.25
N LYS A 98 1.54 -3.38 -13.85
CA LYS A 98 1.50 -4.85 -13.90
C LYS A 98 1.42 -5.37 -15.33
N GLU A 99 0.63 -4.73 -16.18
CA GLU A 99 0.53 -5.09 -17.60
C GLU A 99 1.90 -4.93 -18.26
N THR A 100 2.51 -3.75 -18.09
CA THR A 100 3.88 -3.49 -18.57
C THR A 100 4.87 -4.51 -18.03
N TRP A 101 4.81 -4.85 -16.74
CA TRP A 101 5.70 -5.83 -16.12
C TRP A 101 5.57 -7.24 -16.70
N ASN A 102 4.35 -7.66 -16.98
CA ASN A 102 4.09 -8.98 -17.55
C ASN A 102 4.51 -9.05 -19.02
N ASP A 103 4.29 -7.97 -19.77
CA ASP A 103 4.57 -7.89 -21.21
C ASP A 103 6.05 -7.57 -21.52
N TYR A 104 6.83 -7.16 -20.53
CA TYR A 104 8.24 -6.79 -20.71
C TYR A 104 9.12 -8.03 -20.98
N ASP A 105 9.44 -8.30 -22.25
CA ASP A 105 10.12 -9.53 -22.69
C ASP A 105 11.66 -9.48 -22.71
N PHE A 106 12.27 -8.38 -22.29
CA PHE A 106 13.74 -8.27 -22.24
C PHE A 106 14.35 -9.17 -21.17
N GLU A 107 15.59 -9.63 -21.39
CA GLU A 107 16.37 -10.48 -20.47
C GLU A 107 16.45 -9.94 -19.04
N SER A 108 16.63 -8.63 -18.87
CA SER A 108 16.65 -7.99 -17.54
C SER A 108 15.29 -8.07 -16.84
N GLY A 109 14.21 -8.01 -17.63
CA GLY A 109 12.83 -8.18 -17.18
C GLY A 109 12.52 -9.59 -16.72
N LYS A 110 12.81 -10.57 -17.59
CA LYS A 110 12.68 -12.00 -17.29
C LYS A 110 13.43 -12.37 -16.01
N ARG A 111 14.70 -11.96 -15.93
CA ARG A 111 15.50 -12.17 -14.73
C ARG A 111 14.91 -11.51 -13.50
N SER A 112 14.43 -10.27 -13.60
CA SER A 112 13.85 -9.59 -12.44
C SER A 112 12.58 -10.31 -11.95
N ARG A 113 11.81 -10.94 -12.85
CA ARG A 113 10.65 -11.78 -12.51
C ARG A 113 11.02 -13.08 -11.79
N ASP A 114 12.20 -13.66 -12.04
CA ASP A 114 12.69 -14.84 -11.30
C ASP A 114 12.86 -14.57 -9.80
N PHE A 115 13.06 -13.31 -9.42
CA PHE A 115 13.19 -12.89 -8.01
C PHE A 115 11.94 -12.16 -7.49
N VAL A 116 11.17 -11.54 -8.38
CA VAL A 116 10.04 -10.67 -8.06
C VAL A 116 8.84 -11.06 -8.93
N HIS A 117 8.20 -12.16 -8.59
CA HIS A 117 7.07 -12.73 -9.35
C HIS A 117 5.91 -11.74 -9.53
N LYS A 118 5.62 -10.95 -8.49
CA LYS A 118 4.49 -10.03 -8.48
C LYS A 118 4.91 -8.66 -8.00
N MET A 119 4.47 -7.65 -8.74
CA MET A 119 4.67 -6.27 -8.32
C MET A 119 3.89 -5.93 -7.06
N ASN A 120 4.62 -5.35 -6.12
CA ASN A 120 4.11 -4.92 -4.83
C ASN A 120 4.55 -3.48 -4.60
N ARG A 121 3.63 -2.63 -4.14
CA ARG A 121 3.91 -1.23 -3.76
C ARG A 121 4.99 -1.09 -2.70
N LYS A 122 5.17 -2.11 -1.86
CA LYS A 122 6.23 -2.14 -0.84
C LYS A 122 7.60 -2.50 -1.40
N PHE A 123 7.65 -3.04 -2.63
CA PHE A 123 8.87 -3.45 -3.29
C PHE A 123 9.45 -2.28 -4.09
N LEU A 124 9.93 -1.27 -3.37
CA LEU A 124 10.73 -0.19 -3.95
C LEU A 124 12.21 -0.49 -3.66
N VAL A 125 12.91 -0.99 -4.68
CA VAL A 125 14.34 -1.29 -4.57
C VAL A 125 15.12 -0.03 -4.88
N PHE A 126 15.62 0.64 -3.84
CA PHE A 126 16.49 1.81 -3.97
C PHE A 126 17.98 1.47 -3.96
N SER A 127 18.35 0.23 -3.62
CA SER A 127 19.75 -0.19 -3.59
C SER A 127 20.26 -0.46 -5.00
N LYS A 128 21.29 0.29 -5.41
CA LYS A 128 21.98 0.09 -6.68
C LYS A 128 22.47 -1.35 -6.88
N TYR A 129 22.92 -2.01 -5.81
CA TYR A 129 23.45 -3.37 -5.87
C TYR A 129 22.35 -4.42 -6.05
N LEU A 130 21.19 -4.20 -5.44
CA LEU A 130 20.03 -5.06 -5.64
C LEU A 130 19.47 -4.88 -7.06
N ILE A 131 19.45 -3.64 -7.59
CA ILE A 131 19.07 -3.41 -8.99
C ILE A 131 20.00 -4.18 -9.92
N PHE A 132 21.32 -4.13 -9.69
CA PHE A 132 22.31 -4.91 -10.45
C PHE A 132 22.05 -6.42 -10.39
N LEU A 133 21.78 -6.95 -9.19
CA LEU A 133 21.41 -8.35 -9.01
C LEU A 133 20.15 -8.73 -9.81
N LEU A 134 19.06 -7.97 -9.65
CA LEU A 134 17.75 -8.27 -10.23
C LEU A 134 17.76 -8.17 -11.76
N THR A 135 18.41 -7.13 -12.28
CA THR A 135 18.44 -6.86 -13.73
C THR A 135 19.59 -7.55 -14.46
N GLY A 136 20.56 -8.11 -13.72
CA GLY A 136 21.80 -8.64 -14.28
C GLY A 136 22.73 -7.53 -14.81
N HIS A 137 22.46 -6.27 -14.45
CA HIS A 137 23.30 -5.12 -14.75
C HIS A 137 24.44 -4.97 -13.74
N GLY A 138 25.41 -4.12 -14.04
CA GLY A 138 26.44 -3.72 -13.09
C GLY A 138 27.87 -3.92 -13.59
N PRO A 139 28.87 -3.68 -12.73
CA PRO A 139 30.28 -3.68 -13.12
C PRO A 139 30.85 -5.10 -13.23
N PHE A 140 30.16 -5.98 -13.96
CA PHE A 140 30.48 -7.39 -14.11
C PHE A 140 30.98 -7.66 -15.54
N PRO A 141 32.03 -8.49 -15.74
CA PRO A 141 32.59 -8.72 -17.07
C PRO A 141 31.57 -9.14 -18.12
N TYR A 142 30.64 -10.01 -17.76
CA TYR A 142 29.56 -10.46 -18.66
C TYR A 142 28.70 -9.30 -19.16
N TYR A 143 28.27 -8.42 -18.24
CA TYR A 143 27.47 -7.25 -18.61
C TYR A 143 28.28 -6.23 -19.41
N LEU A 144 29.50 -5.91 -18.98
CA LEU A 144 30.36 -4.92 -19.66
C LEU A 144 30.80 -5.38 -21.06
N ASN A 145 31.01 -6.69 -21.25
CA ASN A 145 31.31 -7.28 -22.56
C ASN A 145 30.13 -7.19 -23.53
N ARG A 146 28.89 -7.37 -23.06
CA ARG A 146 27.68 -7.15 -23.86
C ARG A 146 27.63 -5.75 -24.48
N PHE A 147 28.11 -4.74 -23.74
CA PHE A 147 28.20 -3.35 -24.19
C PHE A 147 29.54 -2.98 -24.83
N LYS A 148 30.38 -3.96 -25.18
CA LYS A 148 31.68 -3.77 -25.83
C LYS A 148 32.65 -2.87 -25.04
N LYS A 149 32.46 -2.77 -23.72
CA LYS A 149 33.37 -2.05 -22.81
C LYS A 149 34.53 -2.92 -22.33
N LEU A 150 34.36 -4.24 -22.38
CA LEU A 150 35.40 -5.23 -22.10
C LEU A 150 35.46 -6.27 -23.21
N ASN A 151 36.65 -6.79 -23.46
CA ASN A 151 36.89 -7.80 -24.50
C ASN A 151 36.52 -9.22 -24.08
N SER A 152 36.32 -9.47 -22.78
CA SER A 152 35.98 -10.79 -22.23
C SER A 152 34.79 -10.70 -21.28
N SER A 153 33.90 -11.69 -21.36
CA SER A 153 32.76 -11.89 -20.45
C SER A 153 33.11 -12.69 -19.19
N TYR A 154 34.36 -13.11 -19.03
CA TYR A 154 34.86 -13.97 -17.96
C TYR A 154 35.67 -13.20 -16.92
N PHE A 155 35.69 -13.71 -15.69
CA PHE A 155 36.64 -13.26 -14.68
C PHE A 155 38.05 -13.77 -14.98
N PRO A 156 39.10 -13.12 -14.43
CA PRO A 156 40.44 -13.72 -14.34
C PRO A 156 40.34 -15.10 -13.66
N GLY A 157 40.73 -16.15 -14.37
CA GLY A 157 40.53 -17.55 -13.96
C GLY A 157 39.48 -18.33 -14.76
N GLY A 158 38.85 -17.71 -15.77
CA GLY A 158 38.04 -18.41 -16.78
C GLY A 158 36.59 -18.70 -16.39
N SER A 159 36.15 -18.31 -15.19
CA SER A 159 34.75 -18.46 -14.79
C SER A 159 33.86 -17.33 -15.34
N ILE A 160 32.56 -17.61 -15.52
CA ILE A 160 31.59 -16.63 -16.04
C ILE A 160 31.58 -15.37 -15.17
N GLY A 161 31.73 -14.21 -15.81
CA GLY A 161 31.80 -12.91 -15.16
C GLY A 161 30.43 -12.29 -14.87
N ASN A 162 29.44 -13.05 -14.41
CA ASN A 162 28.12 -12.53 -14.06
C ASN A 162 27.93 -12.42 -12.54
N PHE A 163 26.86 -11.74 -12.12
CA PHE A 163 26.53 -11.53 -10.72
C PHE A 163 26.27 -12.85 -9.98
N ASP A 164 25.56 -13.79 -10.61
CA ASP A 164 25.22 -15.09 -10.00
C ASP A 164 26.47 -15.89 -9.63
N HIS A 165 27.45 -15.95 -10.53
CA HIS A 165 28.70 -16.62 -10.23
C HIS A 165 29.42 -15.93 -9.06
N TYR A 166 29.42 -14.59 -9.03
CA TYR A 166 30.05 -13.82 -7.94
C TYR A 166 29.39 -14.09 -6.57
N VAL A 167 28.07 -14.18 -6.52
CA VAL A 167 27.31 -14.31 -5.26
C VAL A 167 27.10 -15.74 -4.80
N PHE A 168 26.99 -16.71 -5.71
CA PHE A 168 26.65 -18.08 -5.34
C PHE A 168 27.83 -19.05 -5.44
N ARG A 169 28.86 -18.75 -6.23
CA ARG A 169 29.83 -19.77 -6.66
C ARG A 169 31.31 -19.34 -6.65
N ARG A 170 31.61 -18.05 -6.50
CA ARG A 170 32.97 -17.54 -6.62
C ARG A 170 33.81 -17.89 -5.40
N GLN A 171 34.95 -18.55 -5.62
CA GLN A 171 35.77 -19.11 -4.54
C GLN A 171 36.31 -18.06 -3.56
N TYR A 172 36.57 -16.83 -4.03
CA TYR A 172 37.09 -15.73 -3.23
C TYR A 172 36.03 -15.02 -2.36
N THR A 173 34.75 -15.35 -2.52
CA THR A 173 33.64 -14.75 -1.77
C THR A 173 32.82 -15.79 -1.00
N LYS A 174 33.39 -16.98 -0.75
CA LYS A 174 32.70 -18.12 -0.11
C LYS A 174 31.99 -17.76 1.18
N ASP A 175 32.63 -16.95 2.03
CA ASP A 175 32.07 -16.56 3.33
C ASP A 175 30.83 -15.63 3.20
N PHE A 176 30.61 -15.07 2.01
CA PHE A 176 29.51 -14.15 1.70
C PHE A 176 28.52 -14.73 0.70
N HIS A 177 28.58 -16.04 0.44
CA HIS A 177 27.67 -16.66 -0.51
C HIS A 177 26.23 -16.59 0.00
N LEU A 178 25.34 -16.09 -0.86
CA LEU A 178 23.91 -16.25 -0.62
C LEU A 178 23.52 -17.69 -0.93
N LYS A 179 22.44 -18.18 -0.32
CA LYS A 179 21.88 -19.47 -0.71
C LYS A 179 21.29 -19.35 -2.10
N GLU A 180 21.66 -20.27 -2.98
CA GLU A 180 21.11 -20.31 -4.33
C GLU A 180 19.59 -20.56 -4.26
N PRO A 181 18.76 -19.85 -5.04
CA PRO A 181 17.32 -20.07 -5.01
C PRO A 181 16.99 -21.50 -5.43
N ILE A 182 16.16 -22.20 -4.65
CA ILE A 182 15.68 -23.55 -4.96
C ILE A 182 14.93 -23.48 -6.30
N ALA A 183 15.20 -24.42 -7.21
CA ALA A 183 14.62 -24.44 -8.56
C ALA A 183 13.08 -24.34 -8.59
N ALA A 184 12.41 -24.81 -7.54
CA ALA A 184 10.96 -24.72 -7.37
C ALA A 184 10.42 -23.28 -7.35
N HIS A 185 11.24 -22.29 -6.98
CA HIS A 185 10.82 -20.88 -6.97
C HIS A 185 10.97 -20.19 -8.32
N ARG A 186 11.54 -20.83 -9.35
CA ARG A 186 11.65 -20.24 -10.70
C ARG A 186 10.41 -20.47 -11.58
N GLN A 187 9.40 -21.19 -11.08
CA GLN A 187 8.22 -21.62 -11.87
C GLN A 187 6.86 -21.18 -11.30
N ALA A 188 6.82 -20.16 -10.43
CA ALA A 188 5.56 -19.62 -9.90
C ALA A 188 5.23 -18.22 -10.45
#